data_AF-A0A934LCI6-F1
#
_entry.id   AF-A0A934LCI6-F1
#
_cell.length_a   1.000
_cell.length_b   1.000
_cell.length_c   1.000
_cell.angle_alpha   90.00
_cell.angle_beta   90.00
_cell.angle_gamma   90.00
#
_symmetry.space_group_name_H-M   'P 1'
#
loop_
_entity.id
_entity.type
_entity.pdbx_description
1 polymer ?
#
loop_
_entity_poly.entity_id
_entity_poly.type
_entity_poly.pdbx_seq_one_letter_code
_entity_poly.pdbx_strand_id
1 'polypeptide(L)'
;MFSQRIRSVMERKKLLTAPPETTVSDAAKLMAKKNVGAVMVVENELLVGIFTERDAVFRVIAQGRNAQTTSLAEVMTTAPQTVDQDKSFGYALLMMHENGFRHVPVVEKGKPIGIVSSRNALDPEMEEFVAEAQRRKHIR
;
A
#
# COMPACT_ATOMS: atom_id res chain seq x y z
N MET A 1 16.49 -4.16 -9.08
CA MET A 1 15.18 -3.85 -8.45
C MET A 1 14.59 -5.02 -7.68
N PHE A 2 14.31 -6.17 -8.32
CA PHE A 2 13.66 -7.33 -7.67
C PHE A 2 14.36 -7.86 -6.41
N SER A 3 15.69 -7.78 -6.34
CA SER A 3 16.48 -8.22 -5.18
C SER A 3 16.65 -7.15 -4.08
N GLN A 4 16.20 -5.90 -4.30
CA GLN A 4 16.28 -4.86 -3.28
C GLN A 4 15.33 -5.17 -2.12
N ARG A 5 15.72 -4.76 -0.92
CA ARG A 5 14.85 -4.88 0.25
C ARG A 5 13.72 -3.88 0.18
N ILE A 6 12.54 -4.29 0.65
CA ILE A 6 11.34 -3.46 0.70
C ILE A 6 11.56 -2.15 1.46
N ARG A 7 12.36 -2.14 2.53
CA ARG A 7 12.71 -0.92 3.28
C ARG A 7 13.30 0.21 2.42
N SER A 8 13.93 -0.12 1.29
CA SER A 8 14.55 0.82 0.35
C SER A 8 13.61 1.26 -0.78
N VAL A 9 12.48 0.58 -0.96
CA VAL A 9 11.52 0.77 -2.06
C VAL A 9 10.19 1.34 -1.58
N MET A 10 9.79 1.00 -0.35
CA MET A 10 8.47 1.34 0.18
C MET A 10 8.25 2.84 0.35
N GLU A 11 7.01 3.25 0.13
CA GLU A 11 6.62 4.66 0.20
C GLU A 11 6.22 5.04 1.63
N ARG A 12 7.19 5.52 2.42
CA ARG A 12 6.91 5.97 3.81
C ARG A 12 6.10 7.26 3.86
N LYS A 13 6.38 8.23 2.99
CA LYS A 13 5.72 9.56 2.98
C LYS A 13 4.28 9.51 2.47
N LYS A 14 3.93 8.48 1.68
CA LYS A 14 2.60 8.24 1.13
C LYS A 14 1.76 7.28 1.99
N LEU A 15 2.24 6.96 3.19
CA LEU A 15 1.48 6.23 4.18
C LEU A 15 0.17 6.99 4.48
N LEU A 16 -0.95 6.40 4.08
CA LEU A 16 -2.28 6.89 4.41
C LEU A 16 -2.98 5.86 5.27
N THR A 17 -3.24 6.24 6.52
CA THR A 17 -3.99 5.44 7.48
C THR A 17 -5.29 6.15 7.85
N ALA A 18 -6.31 5.38 8.19
CA ALA A 18 -7.57 5.87 8.71
C ALA A 18 -8.18 4.86 9.69
N PRO A 19 -8.99 5.27 10.67
CA PRO A 19 -9.68 4.34 11.55
C PRO A 19 -10.90 3.69 10.85
N PRO A 20 -11.40 2.53 11.34
CA PRO A 20 -12.43 1.74 10.66
C PRO A 20 -13.76 2.48 10.38
N GLU A 21 -14.13 3.41 11.26
CA GLU A 21 -15.33 4.24 11.19
C GLU A 21 -15.27 5.35 10.12
N THR A 22 -14.10 5.58 9.52
CA THR A 22 -13.96 6.57 8.45
C THR A 22 -14.90 6.26 7.31
N THR A 23 -15.61 7.27 6.78
CA THR A 23 -16.50 7.05 5.63
C THR A 23 -15.71 6.81 4.36
N VAL A 24 -16.29 6.07 3.41
CA VAL A 24 -15.68 5.87 2.09
C VAL A 24 -15.41 7.21 1.40
N SER A 25 -16.32 8.18 1.52
CA SER A 25 -16.17 9.52 0.95
C SER A 25 -14.94 10.25 1.51
N ASP A 26 -14.75 10.23 2.82
CA ASP A 26 -13.60 10.90 3.45
C ASP A 26 -12.29 10.19 3.14
N ALA A 27 -12.29 8.86 3.13
CA ALA A 27 -11.16 8.06 2.68
C ALA A 27 -10.78 8.40 1.23
N ALA A 28 -11.75 8.49 0.32
CA ALA A 28 -11.52 8.84 -1.08
C ALA A 28 -10.98 10.27 -1.24
N LYS A 29 -11.47 11.24 -0.47
CA LYS A 29 -10.91 12.61 -0.45
C LYS A 29 -9.46 12.61 0.02
N LEU A 30 -9.13 11.83 1.05
CA LEU A 30 -7.75 11.71 1.55
C LEU A 30 -6.84 11.05 0.50
N MET A 31 -7.31 10.01 -0.17
CA MET A 31 -6.62 9.34 -1.28
C MET A 31 -6.32 10.33 -2.41
N ALA A 32 -7.32 11.10 -2.85
CA ALA A 32 -7.17 12.10 -3.89
C ALA A 32 -6.18 13.21 -3.47
N LYS A 33 -6.32 13.74 -2.25
CA LYS A 33 -5.43 14.79 -1.71
C LYS A 33 -3.97 14.34 -1.63
N LYS A 34 -3.71 13.08 -1.28
CA LYS A 34 -2.36 12.52 -1.16
C LYS A 34 -1.85 11.86 -2.44
N ASN A 35 -2.67 11.76 -3.49
CA ASN A 35 -2.39 11.03 -4.73
C ASN A 35 -1.94 9.57 -4.46
N VAL A 36 -2.74 8.82 -3.70
CA VAL A 36 -2.48 7.42 -3.33
C VAL A 36 -3.67 6.53 -3.65
N GLY A 37 -3.39 5.26 -4.01
CA GLY A 37 -4.42 4.30 -4.44
C GLY A 37 -4.94 3.37 -3.35
N ALA A 38 -4.48 3.52 -2.10
CA ALA A 38 -4.88 2.69 -0.98
C ALA A 38 -4.82 3.43 0.37
N VAL A 39 -5.67 3.01 1.30
CA VAL A 39 -5.75 3.44 2.70
C VAL A 39 -5.60 2.20 3.57
N MET A 40 -4.67 2.24 4.52
CA MET A 40 -4.58 1.23 5.56
C MET A 40 -5.53 1.56 6.70
N VAL A 41 -6.35 0.60 7.08
CA VAL A 41 -7.30 0.75 8.18
C VAL A 41 -6.63 0.29 9.46
N VAL A 42 -6.58 1.18 10.45
CA VAL A 42 -5.79 1.00 11.68
C VAL A 42 -6.67 1.20 12.90
N GLU A 43 -6.59 0.26 13.84
CA GLU A 43 -7.23 0.34 15.16
C GLU A 43 -6.19 0.01 16.22
N ASN A 44 -6.09 0.84 17.28
CA ASN A 44 -5.07 0.69 18.34
C ASN A 44 -3.63 0.54 17.79
N GLU A 45 -3.29 1.34 16.78
CA GLU A 45 -2.01 1.29 16.03
C GLU A 45 -1.76 0.03 15.20
N LEU A 46 -2.65 -0.95 15.23
CA LEU A 46 -2.53 -2.21 14.50
C LEU A 46 -3.28 -2.16 13.17
N LEU A 47 -2.69 -2.75 12.14
CA LEU A 47 -3.34 -2.90 10.84
C LEU A 47 -4.49 -3.90 10.95
N VAL A 48 -5.73 -3.44 10.74
CA VAL A 48 -6.93 -4.29 10.74
C VAL A 48 -7.51 -4.50 9.35
N GLY A 49 -7.18 -3.63 8.39
CA GLY A 49 -7.65 -3.76 7.02
C GLY A 49 -6.94 -2.89 6.01
N ILE A 50 -7.34 -3.03 4.74
CA ILE A 50 -6.93 -2.16 3.64
C ILE A 50 -8.14 -1.86 2.76
N PHE A 51 -8.26 -0.61 2.32
CA PHE A 51 -9.24 -0.17 1.33
C PHE A 51 -8.52 0.45 0.14
N THR A 52 -8.92 0.08 -1.07
CA THR A 52 -8.27 0.51 -2.32
C THR A 52 -9.27 1.10 -3.31
N GLU A 53 -8.76 1.70 -4.38
CA GLU A 53 -9.58 2.14 -5.53
C GLU A 53 -10.49 1.01 -6.06
N ARG A 54 -10.00 -0.24 -6.04
CA ARG A 54 -10.78 -1.39 -6.46
C ARG A 54 -11.99 -1.60 -5.55
N ASP A 55 -11.81 -1.47 -4.25
CA ASP A 55 -12.89 -1.65 -3.29
C ASP A 55 -13.94 -0.54 -3.43
N ALA A 56 -13.53 0.71 -3.67
CA ALA A 56 -14.45 1.80 -3.98
C ALA A 56 -15.33 1.49 -5.19
N VAL A 57 -14.75 0.97 -6.28
CA VAL A 57 -15.51 0.63 -7.49
C VAL A 57 -16.43 -0.57 -7.25
N PHE A 58 -15.89 -1.69 -6.77
CA PHE A 58 -16.61 -2.96 -6.78
C PHE A 58 -17.52 -3.18 -5.57
N ARG A 59 -17.17 -2.63 -4.40
CA ARG A 59 -17.91 -2.86 -3.14
C ARG A 59 -18.82 -1.70 -2.76
N VAL A 60 -18.59 -0.50 -3.32
CA VAL A 60 -19.39 0.69 -3.02
C VAL A 60 -20.21 1.11 -4.24
N ILE A 61 -19.55 1.55 -5.32
CA ILE A 61 -20.23 2.10 -6.50
C ILE A 61 -21.08 1.03 -7.18
N ALA A 62 -20.50 -0.12 -7.52
CA ALA A 62 -21.20 -1.21 -8.19
C ALA A 62 -22.33 -1.82 -7.35
N GLN A 63 -22.28 -1.64 -6.02
CA GLN A 63 -23.30 -2.12 -5.09
C GLN A 63 -24.36 -1.06 -4.76
N GLY A 64 -24.25 0.16 -5.32
CA GLY A 64 -25.17 1.26 -5.02
C GLY A 64 -25.11 1.77 -3.58
N ARG A 65 -24.00 1.54 -2.85
CA ARG A 65 -23.85 2.00 -1.47
C ARG A 65 -23.61 3.51 -1.42
N ASN A 66 -24.16 4.17 -0.39
CA ASN A 66 -23.88 5.58 -0.14
C ASN A 66 -22.50 5.77 0.51
N ALA A 67 -21.55 6.31 -0.24
CA ALA A 67 -20.18 6.54 0.23
C ALA A 67 -20.07 7.52 1.41
N GLN A 68 -21.08 8.37 1.65
CA GLN A 68 -21.09 9.34 2.75
C GLN A 68 -21.47 8.71 4.10
N THR A 69 -22.11 7.54 4.08
CA THR A 69 -22.57 6.84 5.28
C THR A 69 -21.95 5.46 5.46
N THR A 70 -21.41 4.87 4.40
CA THR A 70 -20.71 3.58 4.45
C THR A 70 -19.32 3.80 5.03
N SER A 71 -19.00 3.08 6.10
CA SER A 71 -17.69 3.08 6.75
C SER A 71 -16.68 2.19 6.02
N LEU A 72 -15.38 2.42 6.25
CA LEU A 72 -14.33 1.55 5.73
C LEU A 72 -14.45 0.13 6.29
N ALA A 73 -14.83 -0.03 7.55
CA ALA A 73 -15.02 -1.34 8.19
C ALA A 73 -15.95 -2.27 7.40
N GLU A 74 -16.97 -1.71 6.74
CA GLU A 74 -17.95 -2.48 5.96
C GLU A 74 -17.44 -2.97 4.60
N VAL A 75 -16.42 -2.31 4.05
CA VAL A 75 -16.00 -2.53 2.65
C VAL A 75 -14.50 -2.78 2.47
N MET A 76 -13.69 -2.66 3.52
CA MET A 76 -12.27 -2.98 3.48
C MET A 76 -12.01 -4.48 3.29
N THR A 77 -10.83 -4.83 2.83
CA THR A 77 -10.30 -6.19 3.01
C THR A 77 -9.74 -6.30 4.42
N THR A 78 -10.34 -7.15 5.24
CA THR A 78 -9.88 -7.44 6.61
C THR A 78 -8.63 -8.31 6.58
N ALA A 79 -7.74 -8.15 7.56
CA ALA A 79 -6.52 -8.94 7.71
C ALA A 79 -5.74 -9.13 6.39
N PRO A 80 -5.34 -8.03 5.70
CA PRO A 80 -4.69 -8.13 4.40
C PRO A 80 -3.35 -8.85 4.51
N GLN A 81 -2.92 -9.46 3.40
CA GLN A 81 -1.54 -9.96 3.31
C GLN A 81 -0.56 -8.80 3.49
N THR A 82 0.49 -9.04 4.27
CA THR A 82 1.52 -8.06 4.59
C THR A 82 2.89 -8.61 4.29
N VAL A 83 3.88 -7.72 4.24
CA VAL A 83 5.29 -8.08 4.04
C VAL A 83 6.16 -7.42 5.09
N ASP A 84 7.24 -8.11 5.45
CA ASP A 84 8.30 -7.55 6.27
C ASP A 84 9.25 -6.70 5.42
N GLN A 85 9.76 -5.60 6.00
CA GLN A 85 10.63 -4.65 5.32
C GLN A 85 11.98 -5.22 4.84
N ASP A 86 12.40 -6.39 5.35
CA ASP A 86 13.61 -7.10 4.92
C ASP A 86 13.41 -8.10 3.79
N LYS A 87 12.16 -8.38 3.40
CA LYS A 87 11.89 -9.18 2.20
C LYS A 87 12.30 -8.41 0.94
N SER A 88 12.50 -9.16 -0.14
CA SER A 88 12.83 -8.58 -1.43
C SER A 88 11.60 -7.95 -2.08
N PHE A 89 11.79 -6.91 -2.88
CA PHE A 89 10.70 -6.28 -3.62
C PHE A 89 10.08 -7.25 -4.65
N GLY A 90 10.88 -8.14 -5.24
CA GLY A 90 10.40 -9.20 -6.11
C GLY A 90 9.44 -10.17 -5.42
N TYR A 91 9.64 -10.44 -4.12
CA TYR A 91 8.69 -11.23 -3.33
C TYR A 91 7.33 -10.52 -3.23
N ALA A 92 7.33 -9.21 -2.98
CA ALA A 92 6.08 -8.43 -2.96
C ALA A 92 5.39 -8.38 -4.34
N LEU A 93 6.15 -8.25 -5.43
CA LEU A 93 5.60 -8.28 -6.78
C LEU A 93 5.00 -9.64 -7.15
N LEU A 94 5.66 -10.74 -6.75
CA LEU A 94 5.11 -12.08 -6.94
C LEU A 94 3.79 -12.25 -6.18
N MET A 95 3.77 -11.83 -4.91
CA MET A 95 2.56 -11.84 -4.08
C MET A 95 1.41 -11.05 -4.72
N MET A 96 1.70 -9.85 -5.24
CA MET A 96 0.72 -9.03 -5.98
C MET A 96 0.17 -9.75 -7.21
N HIS A 97 1.04 -10.37 -8.00
CA HIS A 97 0.67 -11.09 -9.22
C HIS A 97 -0.21 -12.31 -8.91
N GLU A 98 0.19 -13.16 -7.95
CA GLU A 98 -0.52 -14.39 -7.61
C GLU A 98 -1.90 -14.14 -6.99
N ASN A 99 -2.05 -13.06 -6.21
CA ASN A 99 -3.27 -12.78 -5.46
C ASN A 99 -4.15 -11.68 -6.10
N GLY A 100 -3.73 -11.11 -7.23
CA GLY A 100 -4.54 -10.17 -8.00
C GLY A 100 -4.79 -8.82 -7.32
N PHE A 101 -3.83 -8.33 -6.53
CA PHE A 101 -3.84 -6.99 -5.94
C PHE A 101 -2.57 -6.22 -6.28
N ARG A 102 -2.58 -4.90 -6.08
CA ARG A 102 -1.47 -4.02 -6.48
C ARG A 102 -0.81 -3.27 -5.33
N HIS A 103 -1.31 -3.43 -4.11
CA HIS A 103 -0.82 -2.73 -2.93
C HIS A 103 -0.62 -3.73 -1.81
N VAL A 104 0.53 -3.67 -1.14
CA VAL A 104 0.88 -4.55 -0.03
C VAL A 104 1.36 -3.71 1.14
N PRO A 105 0.66 -3.76 2.29
CA PRO A 105 1.12 -3.18 3.53
C PRO A 105 2.47 -3.74 3.97
N VAL A 106 3.38 -2.85 4.36
CA VAL A 106 4.61 -3.21 5.05
C VAL A 106 4.40 -2.99 6.54
N VAL A 107 4.60 -4.03 7.35
CA VAL A 107 4.32 -3.99 8.79
C VAL A 107 5.54 -4.36 9.61
N GLU A 108 5.64 -3.78 10.81
CA GLU A 108 6.59 -4.18 11.85
C GLU A 108 5.81 -4.36 13.15
N LYS A 109 5.84 -5.57 13.73
CA LYS A 109 5.08 -5.92 14.94
C LYS A 109 3.58 -5.59 14.85
N GLY A 110 2.98 -5.80 13.67
CA GLY A 110 1.56 -5.52 13.39
C GLY A 110 1.24 -4.05 13.09
N LYS A 111 2.19 -3.12 13.28
CA LYS A 111 2.02 -1.70 12.95
C LYS A 111 2.40 -1.45 11.48
N PRO A 112 1.58 -0.72 10.71
CA PRO A 112 1.95 -0.35 9.34
C PRO A 112 3.06 0.71 9.34
N ILE A 113 4.17 0.41 8.65
CA ILE A 113 5.33 1.29 8.53
C ILE A 113 5.57 1.80 7.10
N GLY A 114 4.82 1.28 6.14
CA GLY A 114 4.93 1.64 4.73
C GLY A 114 3.95 0.88 3.86
N ILE A 115 3.96 1.19 2.57
CA ILE A 115 3.24 0.44 1.56
C ILE A 115 4.15 0.26 0.34
N VAL A 116 4.07 -0.90 -0.30
CA VAL A 116 4.65 -1.11 -1.63
C VAL A 116 3.52 -1.38 -2.61
N SER A 117 3.68 -0.91 -3.83
CA SER A 117 2.73 -1.09 -4.91
C SER A 117 3.42 -1.59 -6.17
N SER A 118 2.63 -2.16 -7.09
CA SER A 118 3.15 -2.56 -8.40
C SER A 118 3.70 -1.36 -9.18
N ARG A 119 3.22 -0.14 -8.92
CA ARG A 119 3.73 1.09 -9.53
C ARG A 119 5.17 1.41 -9.10
N ASN A 120 5.58 0.98 -7.91
CA ASN A 120 6.97 1.17 -7.49
C ASN A 120 7.94 0.43 -8.43
N ALA A 121 7.51 -0.62 -9.15
CA ALA A 121 8.35 -1.27 -10.15
C ALA A 121 8.66 -0.40 -11.40
N LEU A 122 7.92 0.69 -11.58
CA LEU A 122 8.01 1.57 -12.74
C LEU A 122 8.65 2.93 -12.39
N ASP A 123 9.14 3.10 -11.16
CA ASP A 123 9.64 4.38 -10.67
C ASP A 123 11.03 4.70 -11.29
N PRO A 124 11.16 5.73 -12.14
CA PRO A 124 12.42 6.08 -12.79
C PRO A 124 13.51 6.52 -11.81
N GLU A 125 13.13 7.16 -10.70
CA GLU A 125 14.07 7.58 -9.65
C GLU A 125 14.77 6.37 -9.02
N MET A 126 14.12 5.20 -9.05
CA MET A 126 14.65 3.96 -8.52
C MET A 126 15.63 3.29 -9.49
N GLU A 127 15.47 3.46 -10.80
CA GLU A 127 16.49 3.07 -11.78
C GLU A 127 17.77 3.88 -11.61
N GLU A 128 17.64 5.20 -11.44
CA GLU A 128 18.77 6.10 -11.21
C GLU A 128 19.47 5.80 -9.87
N PHE A 129 18.70 5.58 -8.80
CA PHE A 129 19.23 5.15 -7.51
C PHE A 129 19.96 3.80 -7.57
N VAL A 130 19.44 2.84 -8.34
CA VAL A 130 20.11 1.54 -8.56
C VAL A 130 21.42 1.73 -9.31
N ALA A 131 21.43 2.54 -10.37
CA ALA A 131 22.64 2.84 -11.14
C ALA A 131 23.70 3.51 -10.25
N GLU A 132 23.30 4.49 -9.44
CA GLU A 132 24.15 5.19 -8.48
C GLU A 132 24.76 4.23 -7.43
N ALA A 133 23.95 3.35 -6.84
CA ALA A 133 24.43 2.38 -5.86
C ALA A 133 25.41 1.34 -6.45
N GLN A 134 25.19 0.94 -7.71
CA GLN A 134 26.12 0.05 -8.43
C GLN A 134 27.44 0.75 -8.76
N ARG A 135 27.41 2.02 -9.19
CA ARG A 135 28.61 2.83 -9.43
C ARG A 135 29.49 2.93 -8.18
N ARG A 136 28.87 3.18 -7.01
CA ARG A 136 29.60 3.27 -5.73
C ARG A 136 30.27 1.98 -5.27
N LYS A 137 29.76 0.81 -5.70
CA LYS A 137 30.39 -0.49 -5.40
C LYS A 137 31.59 -0.80 -6.29
N HIS A 138 31.70 -0.21 -7.48
CA HIS A 138 32.82 -0.43 -8.40
C HIS A 138 34.01 0.51 -8.18
N ILE A 139 33.85 1.54 -7.33
CA ILE A 139 34.92 2.50 -6.96
C ILE A 139 35.61 2.08 -5.65
N ARG A 140 35.18 0.97 -5.04
CA ARG A 140 35.67 0.49 -3.75
C ARG A 140 36.43 -0.82 -3.87
#